data_AF-A0AAU9EJI3-F1
#
_entry.id   AF-A0AAU9EJI3-F1
#
_cell.length_a   1.000
_cell.length_b   1.000
_cell.length_c   1.000
_cell.angle_alpha   90.00
_cell.angle_beta   90.00
_cell.angle_gamma   90.00
#
_symmetry.space_group_name_H-M   'P 1'
#
loop_
_entity.id
_entity.type
_entity.pdbx_description
1 polymer ?
#
loop_
_entity_poly.entity_id
_entity_poly.type
_entity_poly.pdbx_seq_one_letter_code
_entity_poly.pdbx_strand_id
1 'polypeptide(L)'
;MVDYSDPSFSVPLAVAVHPTDPAALAEHFLNLWTWARWVRIYAKPPQAVLAASRLAAAQGKPKAVSWMAPGTGHPLSSPGGVPGVAVLRCDWAAGPEEVHFNATEAQRQGLMLVVDESTTGLRLARGGACAAYGLQPDAVLWAPTLPGGRTLGLLAGRGEAPPEPEEKQLPGPEAREAAAVLLDLARREDIHAAMEALGQNLRMGLEYFSRRAGLNDEIALEGPMSLPRLTGRRVWAFMALAAEERLRLAPLVLFDPVLDQEDAQELVWPRLARACARLKVLPEGEMAPLGWRDAGPSTCRAAGDILKNFQS
;
A
#
# COMPACT_ATOMS: atom_id res chain seq x y z
N MET A 1 16.48 4.83 3.05
CA MET A 1 15.24 4.42 2.38
C MET A 1 15.57 3.95 0.98
N VAL A 2 15.16 2.73 0.70
CA VAL A 2 15.35 2.01 -0.55
C VAL A 2 14.21 2.33 -1.51
N ASP A 3 14.51 2.63 -2.77
CA ASP A 3 13.52 2.65 -3.86
C ASP A 3 13.41 1.25 -4.46
N TYR A 4 12.45 0.45 -4.01
CA TYR A 4 12.25 -0.92 -4.51
C TYR A 4 11.78 -0.97 -5.97
N SER A 5 11.41 0.17 -6.57
CA SER A 5 11.08 0.26 -7.99
C SER A 5 12.31 0.53 -8.87
N ASP A 6 13.44 0.93 -8.28
CA ASP A 6 14.70 1.12 -8.99
C ASP A 6 15.25 -0.22 -9.47
N PRO A 7 15.47 -0.41 -10.79
CA PRO A 7 16.00 -1.66 -11.33
C PRO A 7 17.45 -1.97 -10.92
N SER A 8 18.18 -0.98 -10.41
CA SER A 8 19.53 -1.16 -9.87
C SER A 8 19.55 -1.61 -8.41
N PHE A 9 18.39 -1.61 -7.73
CA PHE A 9 18.32 -2.00 -6.33
C PHE A 9 18.48 -3.52 -6.16
N SER A 10 19.58 -3.93 -5.55
CA SER A 10 19.77 -5.30 -5.05
C SER A 10 19.31 -5.37 -3.59
N VAL A 11 18.41 -6.31 -3.29
CA VAL A 11 17.98 -6.50 -1.90
C VAL A 11 19.10 -7.22 -1.14
N PRO A 12 19.73 -6.63 -0.12
CA PRO A 12 20.69 -7.33 0.73
C PRO A 12 19.90 -8.13 1.77
N LEU A 13 19.05 -9.03 1.31
CA LEU A 13 18.44 -10.02 2.18
C LEU A 13 19.47 -11.13 2.31
N ALA A 14 19.89 -11.42 3.53
CA ALA A 14 20.60 -12.66 3.88
C ALA A 14 19.65 -13.88 3.75
N VAL A 15 18.85 -13.92 2.69
CA VAL A 15 17.86 -14.93 2.38
C VAL A 15 18.39 -15.64 1.15
N ALA A 16 18.67 -16.94 1.31
CA ALA A 16 18.99 -17.77 0.17
C ALA A 16 17.77 -17.80 -0.75
N VAL A 17 17.90 -17.25 -1.95
CA VAL A 17 16.85 -17.29 -2.97
C VAL A 17 16.94 -18.65 -3.66
N HIS A 18 15.90 -19.46 -3.50
CA HIS A 18 15.81 -20.77 -4.14
C HIS A 18 14.79 -20.74 -5.26
N PRO A 19 15.07 -21.39 -6.41
CA PRO A 19 14.09 -21.54 -7.48
C PRO A 19 12.78 -22.05 -6.90
N THR A 20 11.73 -21.24 -7.01
CA THR A 20 10.42 -21.56 -6.48
C THR A 20 9.50 -21.90 -7.65
N ASP A 21 9.10 -23.16 -7.76
CA ASP A 21 8.08 -23.55 -8.74
C ASP A 21 6.70 -22.96 -8.36
N PRO A 22 5.74 -22.86 -9.31
CA PRO A 22 4.43 -22.29 -9.03
C PRO A 22 3.64 -23.03 -7.93
N ALA A 23 3.81 -24.35 -7.79
CA ALA A 23 3.09 -25.14 -6.80
C ALA A 23 3.61 -24.85 -5.38
N ALA A 24 4.93 -24.80 -5.19
CA ALA A 24 5.55 -24.41 -3.93
C ALA A 24 5.14 -22.99 -3.51
N LEU A 25 5.13 -22.04 -4.46
CA LEU A 25 4.68 -20.67 -4.18
C LEU A 25 3.20 -20.62 -3.77
N ALA A 26 2.35 -21.42 -4.43
CA ALA A 26 0.95 -21.55 -4.08
C ALA A 26 0.75 -22.12 -2.66
N GLU A 27 1.49 -23.17 -2.29
CA GLU A 27 1.45 -23.74 -0.95
C GLU A 27 1.89 -22.74 0.12
N HIS A 28 2.96 -21.98 -0.14
CA HIS A 28 3.41 -20.90 0.76
C HIS A 28 2.30 -19.87 0.99
N PHE A 29 1.60 -19.47 -0.07
CA PHE A 29 0.49 -18.53 0.04
C PHE A 29 -0.69 -19.12 0.84
N LEU A 30 -1.08 -20.38 0.58
CA LEU A 30 -2.17 -21.06 1.29
C LEU A 30 -1.90 -21.21 2.79
N ASN A 31 -0.64 -21.41 3.18
CA ASN A 31 -0.24 -21.48 4.58
C ASN A 31 -0.44 -20.13 5.33
N LEU A 32 -0.43 -19.00 4.61
CA LEU A 32 -0.69 -17.67 5.17
C LEU A 32 -2.18 -17.28 5.07
N TRP A 33 -2.83 -17.55 3.93
CA TRP A 33 -4.27 -17.36 3.72
C TRP A 33 -5.04 -18.66 3.98
N THR A 34 -5.08 -19.07 5.24
CA THR A 34 -5.57 -20.40 5.68
C THR A 34 -7.02 -20.76 5.30
N TRP A 35 -7.82 -19.77 4.90
CA TRP A 35 -9.20 -19.99 4.43
C TRP A 35 -9.28 -20.32 2.93
N ALA A 36 -8.28 -19.92 2.14
CA ALA A 36 -8.22 -20.21 0.71
C ALA A 36 -7.95 -21.71 0.50
N ARG A 37 -8.44 -22.24 -0.62
CA ARG A 37 -8.36 -23.68 -0.97
C ARG A 37 -7.64 -23.93 -2.29
N TRP A 38 -7.50 -22.90 -3.11
CA TRP A 38 -6.80 -22.95 -4.37
C TRP A 38 -6.09 -21.63 -4.63
N VAL A 39 -5.08 -21.69 -5.50
CA VAL A 39 -4.28 -20.55 -5.94
C VAL A 39 -4.05 -20.65 -7.45
N ARG A 40 -4.11 -19.53 -8.16
CA ARG A 40 -3.72 -19.39 -9.56
C ARG A 40 -2.74 -18.24 -9.71
N ILE A 41 -1.59 -18.52 -10.31
CA ILE A 41 -0.47 -17.57 -10.39
C ILE A 41 -0.25 -17.19 -11.85
N TYR A 42 -0.27 -15.89 -12.12
CA TYR A 42 -0.16 -15.31 -13.44
C TYR A 42 1.04 -14.38 -13.52
N ALA A 43 1.61 -14.24 -14.72
CA ALA A 43 2.73 -13.35 -15.01
C ALA A 43 2.37 -11.87 -14.80
N LYS A 44 1.11 -11.51 -14.99
CA LYS A 44 0.63 -10.13 -14.90
C LYS A 44 -0.61 -10.01 -14.02
N PRO A 45 -0.71 -8.98 -13.15
CA PRO A 45 -1.89 -8.76 -12.30
C PRO A 45 -3.24 -8.72 -13.05
N PRO A 46 -3.36 -8.09 -14.24
CA PRO A 46 -4.62 -8.11 -14.99
C PRO A 46 -5.10 -9.51 -15.40
N GLN A 47 -4.21 -10.50 -15.53
CA GLN A 47 -4.61 -11.88 -15.85
C GLN A 47 -5.32 -12.54 -14.68
N ALA A 48 -4.92 -12.24 -13.44
CA ALA A 48 -5.61 -12.69 -12.23
C ALA A 48 -7.01 -12.06 -12.11
N VAL A 49 -7.16 -10.78 -12.45
CA VAL A 49 -8.47 -10.09 -12.52
C VAL A 49 -9.35 -10.73 -13.60
N LEU A 50 -8.80 -11.03 -14.78
CA LEU A 50 -9.53 -11.73 -15.85
C LEU A 50 -9.95 -13.14 -15.42
N ALA A 51 -9.13 -13.84 -14.63
CA ALA A 51 -9.49 -15.14 -14.07
C ALA A 51 -10.68 -15.04 -13.10
N ALA A 52 -10.72 -14.02 -12.24
CA ALA A 52 -11.86 -13.76 -11.36
C ALA A 52 -13.13 -13.44 -12.16
N SER A 53 -13.03 -12.61 -13.20
CA SER A 53 -14.14 -12.31 -14.13
C SER A 53 -14.68 -13.58 -14.83
N ARG A 54 -13.79 -14.47 -15.28
CA ARG A 54 -14.17 -15.75 -15.91
C ARG A 54 -14.80 -16.71 -14.92
N LEU A 55 -14.29 -16.77 -13.69
CA LEU A 55 -14.85 -17.59 -12.61
C LEU A 55 -16.27 -17.13 -12.25
N ALA A 56 -16.47 -15.82 -12.08
CA ALA A 56 -17.80 -15.24 -11.86
C ALA A 56 -18.77 -15.58 -13.00
N ALA A 57 -18.30 -15.51 -14.25
CA ALA A 57 -19.10 -15.89 -15.42
C ALA A 57 -19.47 -17.38 -15.45
N ALA A 58 -18.56 -18.27 -15.07
CA ALA A 58 -18.84 -19.70 -14.93
C ALA A 58 -19.92 -19.97 -13.85
N GLN A 59 -20.01 -19.10 -12.85
CA GLN A 59 -21.04 -19.10 -11.82
C GLN A 59 -22.33 -18.36 -12.22
N GLY A 60 -22.48 -17.99 -13.49
CA GLY A 60 -23.67 -17.32 -14.01
C GLY A 60 -23.76 -15.81 -13.71
N LYS A 61 -22.69 -15.20 -13.19
CA LYS A 61 -22.62 -13.75 -12.93
C LYS A 61 -22.13 -12.98 -14.17
N PRO A 62 -22.42 -11.67 -14.29
CA PRO A 62 -21.82 -10.84 -15.33
C PRO A 62 -20.28 -10.82 -15.27
N LYS A 63 -19.64 -10.56 -16.41
CA LYS A 63 -18.17 -10.52 -16.52
C LYS A 63 -17.55 -9.19 -16.06
N ALA A 64 -18.33 -8.13 -16.01
CA ALA A 64 -17.82 -6.80 -15.70
C ALA A 64 -17.32 -6.72 -14.25
N VAL A 65 -16.19 -6.03 -14.08
CA VAL A 65 -15.53 -5.82 -12.78
C VAL A 65 -15.80 -4.39 -12.31
N SER A 66 -16.25 -4.25 -11.07
CA SER A 66 -16.36 -2.96 -10.38
C SER A 66 -15.24 -2.82 -9.35
N TRP A 67 -14.42 -1.79 -9.50
CA TRP A 67 -13.36 -1.44 -8.55
C TRP A 67 -13.94 -0.54 -7.48
N MET A 68 -13.89 -1.00 -6.23
CA MET A 68 -14.43 -0.31 -5.06
C MET A 68 -13.26 0.09 -4.17
N ALA A 69 -12.99 1.39 -4.06
CA ALA A 69 -11.99 1.93 -3.15
C ALA A 69 -12.74 2.78 -2.11
N PRO A 70 -12.94 2.26 -0.88
CA PRO A 70 -13.53 3.02 0.20
C PRO A 70 -12.72 4.31 0.44
N GLY A 71 -13.40 5.43 0.69
CA GLY A 71 -12.76 6.73 0.86
C GLY A 71 -12.48 7.54 -0.43
N THR A 72 -12.66 6.98 -1.64
CA THR A 72 -12.35 7.69 -2.91
C THR A 72 -13.56 8.03 -3.80
N GLY A 73 -14.79 7.88 -3.29
CA GLY A 73 -16.02 8.18 -4.03
C GLY A 73 -16.66 6.96 -4.71
N HIS A 74 -17.37 7.18 -5.81
CA HIS A 74 -18.16 6.12 -6.47
C HIS A 74 -17.28 5.02 -7.09
N PRO A 75 -17.74 3.74 -7.07
CA PRO A 75 -17.02 2.64 -7.70
C PRO A 75 -16.73 2.87 -9.18
N LEU A 76 -15.53 2.50 -9.62
CA LEU A 76 -15.13 2.54 -11.02
C LEU A 76 -15.43 1.20 -11.68
N SER A 77 -16.45 1.17 -12.56
CA SER A 77 -16.83 -0.04 -13.27
C SER A 77 -16.15 -0.15 -14.63
N SER A 78 -15.72 -1.36 -15.00
CA SER A 78 -15.18 -1.65 -16.32
C SER A 78 -16.24 -1.39 -17.40
N PRO A 79 -15.86 -0.93 -18.61
CA PRO A 79 -16.79 -0.80 -19.72
C PRO A 79 -17.50 -2.14 -20.01
N GLY A 80 -18.82 -2.14 -20.19
CA GLY A 80 -19.55 -3.35 -20.64
C GLY A 80 -20.69 -3.90 -19.77
N GLY A 81 -21.31 -3.10 -18.89
CA GLY A 81 -22.60 -3.44 -18.27
C GLY A 81 -22.56 -3.65 -16.75
N VAL A 82 -23.61 -4.28 -16.21
CA VAL A 82 -23.78 -4.55 -14.77
C VAL A 82 -22.62 -5.42 -14.26
N PRO A 83 -21.94 -5.06 -13.16
CA PRO A 83 -20.82 -5.85 -12.64
C PRO A 83 -21.30 -7.21 -12.11
N GLY A 84 -20.43 -8.22 -12.19
CA GLY A 84 -20.58 -9.49 -11.47
C GLY A 84 -19.44 -9.76 -10.50
N VAL A 85 -18.40 -8.93 -10.52
CA VAL A 85 -17.26 -8.97 -9.60
C VAL A 85 -17.08 -7.60 -8.97
N ALA A 86 -16.97 -7.57 -7.64
CA ALA A 86 -16.51 -6.42 -6.88
C ALA A 86 -15.06 -6.65 -6.47
N VAL A 87 -14.14 -5.80 -6.91
CA VAL A 87 -12.76 -5.79 -6.43
C VAL A 87 -12.61 -4.68 -5.40
N LEU A 88 -12.49 -5.06 -4.13
CA LEU A 88 -12.43 -4.17 -2.99
C LEU A 88 -10.98 -3.84 -2.63
N ARG A 89 -10.62 -2.56 -2.76
CA ARG A 89 -9.31 -1.98 -2.43
C ARG A 89 -9.32 -1.33 -1.06
N CYS A 90 -8.87 -2.06 -0.05
CA CYS A 90 -8.95 -1.61 1.35
C CYS A 90 -7.85 -0.61 1.75
N ASP A 91 -6.85 -0.38 0.90
CA ASP A 91 -5.72 0.53 1.16
C ASP A 91 -6.11 2.02 1.19
N TRP A 92 -7.29 2.36 0.70
CA TRP A 92 -7.81 3.73 0.71
C TRP A 92 -8.79 4.02 1.85
N ALA A 93 -9.21 3.00 2.58
CA ALA A 93 -10.21 3.14 3.62
C ALA A 93 -9.66 3.93 4.83
N ALA A 94 -10.43 4.90 5.32
CA ALA A 94 -10.10 5.62 6.54
C ALA A 94 -10.20 4.72 7.79
N GLY A 95 -11.02 3.67 7.74
CA GLY A 95 -11.23 2.73 8.82
C GLY A 95 -12.11 1.54 8.42
N PRO A 96 -12.40 0.62 9.36
CA PRO A 96 -13.10 -0.63 9.08
C PRO A 96 -14.56 -0.45 8.62
N GLU A 97 -15.25 0.60 9.08
CA GLU A 97 -16.67 0.82 8.78
C GLU A 97 -16.94 0.92 7.28
N GLU A 98 -16.16 1.73 6.56
CA GLU A 98 -16.34 1.88 5.11
C GLU A 98 -15.99 0.59 4.35
N VAL A 99 -15.01 -0.17 4.83
CA VAL A 99 -14.64 -1.47 4.26
C VAL A 99 -15.82 -2.45 4.40
N HIS A 100 -16.39 -2.55 5.61
CA HIS A 100 -17.53 -3.41 5.89
C HIS A 100 -18.78 -3.01 5.10
N PHE A 101 -19.03 -1.71 4.98
CA PHE A 101 -20.13 -1.18 4.17
C PHE A 101 -20.02 -1.63 2.70
N ASN A 102 -18.85 -1.42 2.07
CA ASN A 102 -18.65 -1.80 0.67
C ASN A 102 -18.70 -3.33 0.47
N ALA A 103 -18.11 -4.10 1.39
CA ALA A 103 -18.19 -5.56 1.35
C ALA A 103 -19.64 -6.07 1.45
N THR A 104 -20.44 -5.49 2.35
CA THR A 104 -21.86 -5.81 2.54
C THR A 104 -22.67 -5.44 1.30
N GLU A 105 -22.40 -4.28 0.70
CA GLU A 105 -23.11 -3.82 -0.49
C GLU A 105 -22.82 -4.71 -1.70
N ALA A 106 -21.56 -5.16 -1.87
CA ALA A 106 -21.20 -6.13 -2.90
C ALA A 106 -21.96 -7.45 -2.73
N GLN A 107 -22.06 -7.96 -1.49
CA GLN A 107 -22.83 -9.17 -1.18
C GLN A 107 -24.33 -8.98 -1.46
N ARG A 108 -24.91 -7.85 -1.07
CA ARG A 108 -26.33 -7.51 -1.31
C ARG A 108 -26.67 -7.45 -2.79
N GLN A 109 -25.73 -6.99 -3.62
CA GLN A 109 -25.85 -6.97 -5.08
C GLN A 109 -25.57 -8.34 -5.73
N GLY A 110 -25.22 -9.36 -4.95
CA GLY A 110 -24.90 -10.70 -5.46
C GLY A 110 -23.60 -10.75 -6.27
N LEU A 111 -22.68 -9.81 -6.06
CA LEU A 111 -21.38 -9.78 -6.72
C LEU A 111 -20.44 -10.81 -6.09
N MET A 112 -19.53 -11.37 -6.89
CA MET A 112 -18.37 -12.07 -6.36
C MET A 112 -17.44 -11.06 -5.68
N LEU A 113 -17.19 -11.20 -4.38
CA LEU A 113 -16.33 -10.30 -3.63
C LEU A 113 -14.87 -10.77 -3.72
N VAL A 114 -14.05 -9.96 -4.39
CA VAL A 114 -12.59 -10.12 -4.45
C VAL A 114 -11.94 -9.01 -3.65
N VAL A 115 -11.11 -9.34 -2.67
CA VAL A 115 -10.31 -8.31 -1.96
C VAL A 115 -8.95 -8.18 -2.62
N ASP A 116 -8.58 -6.95 -2.99
CA ASP A 116 -7.27 -6.64 -3.55
C ASP A 116 -6.26 -6.43 -2.41
N GLU A 117 -5.40 -7.44 -2.24
CA GLU A 117 -4.32 -7.50 -1.25
C GLU A 117 -2.96 -7.09 -1.83
N SER A 118 -2.91 -6.48 -3.03
CA SER A 118 -1.65 -6.05 -3.66
C SER A 118 -0.84 -5.12 -2.76
N THR A 119 -1.53 -4.21 -2.07
CA THR A 119 -0.92 -3.25 -1.15
C THR A 119 -1.13 -3.63 0.32
N THR A 120 -2.33 -4.05 0.70
CA THR A 120 -2.66 -4.37 2.11
C THR A 120 -2.12 -5.73 2.56
N GLY A 121 -1.94 -6.66 1.62
CA GLY A 121 -1.50 -8.02 1.89
C GLY A 121 -0.14 -8.04 2.54
N LEU A 122 -0.01 -8.82 3.62
CA LEU A 122 1.17 -8.92 4.47
C LEU A 122 1.52 -7.65 5.26
N ARG A 123 0.84 -6.51 5.05
CA ARG A 123 1.14 -5.22 5.72
C ARG A 123 0.18 -4.93 6.86
N LEU A 124 -1.13 -4.87 6.59
CA LEU A 124 -2.14 -4.57 7.61
C LEU A 124 -2.23 -5.67 8.67
N ALA A 125 -2.11 -6.91 8.23
CA ALA A 125 -1.98 -8.11 9.04
C ALA A 125 -1.31 -9.19 8.17
N ARG A 126 -0.95 -10.34 8.76
CA ARG A 126 -0.40 -11.49 8.01
C ARG A 126 -1.30 -11.90 6.85
N GLY A 127 -2.61 -12.00 7.08
CA GLY A 127 -3.63 -12.26 6.05
C GLY A 127 -4.18 -11.00 5.38
N GLY A 128 -3.45 -9.87 5.44
CA GLY A 128 -3.83 -8.62 4.79
C GLY A 128 -5.05 -7.93 5.38
N ALA A 129 -5.75 -7.16 4.54
CA ALA A 129 -6.99 -6.48 4.89
C ALA A 129 -8.09 -7.47 5.30
N CYS A 130 -8.12 -8.67 4.70
CA CYS A 130 -9.08 -9.69 5.08
C CYS A 130 -8.97 -10.07 6.56
N ALA A 131 -7.75 -10.28 7.04
CA ALA A 131 -7.51 -10.58 8.46
C ALA A 131 -7.69 -9.35 9.35
N ALA A 132 -7.17 -8.18 8.94
CA ALA A 132 -7.23 -6.95 9.73
C ALA A 132 -8.67 -6.46 9.97
N TYR A 133 -9.55 -6.64 8.98
CA TYR A 133 -10.94 -6.19 9.04
C TYR A 133 -11.95 -7.33 9.15
N GLY A 134 -11.52 -8.58 9.28
CA GLY A 134 -12.42 -9.74 9.42
C GLY A 134 -13.32 -10.00 8.20
N LEU A 135 -12.84 -9.69 6.99
CA LEU A 135 -13.59 -9.89 5.75
C LEU A 135 -13.66 -11.37 5.37
N GLN A 136 -14.76 -11.75 4.71
CA GLN A 136 -14.99 -13.11 4.22
C GLN A 136 -15.21 -13.10 2.70
N PRO A 137 -14.19 -12.75 1.89
CA PRO A 137 -14.34 -12.66 0.45
C PRO A 137 -14.44 -14.05 -0.20
N ASP A 138 -14.87 -14.06 -1.46
CA ASP A 138 -14.86 -15.28 -2.29
C ASP A 138 -13.45 -15.59 -2.79
N ALA A 139 -12.68 -14.54 -3.08
CA ALA A 139 -11.27 -14.63 -3.48
C ALA A 139 -10.46 -13.40 -3.04
N VAL A 140 -9.14 -13.53 -3.10
CA VAL A 140 -8.17 -12.44 -2.95
C VAL A 140 -7.31 -12.34 -4.20
N LEU A 141 -7.06 -11.11 -4.63
CA LEU A 141 -6.03 -10.77 -5.60
C LEU A 141 -4.78 -10.35 -4.82
N TRP A 142 -3.65 -10.98 -5.07
CA TRP A 142 -2.36 -10.57 -4.50
C TRP A 142 -1.36 -10.29 -5.62
N ALA A 143 -0.97 -9.03 -5.76
CA ALA A 143 0.02 -8.58 -6.74
C ALA A 143 0.96 -7.54 -6.11
N PRO A 144 1.88 -7.96 -5.22
CA PRO A 144 2.78 -7.02 -4.57
C PRO A 144 3.72 -6.36 -5.58
N THR A 145 4.21 -5.16 -5.24
CA THR A 145 5.34 -4.56 -5.95
C THR A 145 6.57 -5.44 -5.81
N LEU A 146 7.16 -5.86 -6.93
CA LEU A 146 8.38 -6.66 -6.96
C LEU A 146 9.55 -5.83 -7.53
N PRO A 147 10.79 -6.07 -7.07
CA PRO A 147 11.96 -5.31 -7.50
C PRO A 147 12.33 -5.55 -8.96
N GLY A 148 12.94 -4.54 -9.59
CA GLY A 148 13.46 -4.62 -10.97
C GLY A 148 12.40 -4.79 -12.04
N GLY A 149 11.22 -4.19 -11.85
CA GLY A 149 10.14 -4.21 -12.84
C GLY A 149 9.47 -5.58 -13.02
N ARG A 150 9.76 -6.53 -12.12
CA ARG A 150 9.14 -7.85 -12.11
C ARG A 150 7.68 -7.73 -11.72
N THR A 151 6.86 -8.64 -12.24
CA THR A 151 5.42 -8.64 -11.99
C THR A 151 4.90 -10.05 -11.78
N LEU A 152 3.90 -10.18 -10.94
CA LEU A 152 3.17 -11.41 -10.66
C LEU A 152 1.76 -11.02 -10.19
N GLY A 153 0.75 -11.78 -10.59
CA GLY A 153 -0.61 -11.67 -10.06
C GLY A 153 -1.11 -13.01 -9.59
N LEU A 154 -1.58 -13.09 -8.35
CA LEU A 154 -2.09 -14.31 -7.75
C LEU A 154 -3.58 -14.12 -7.46
N LEU A 155 -4.42 -15.07 -7.88
CA LEU A 155 -5.80 -15.18 -7.44
C LEU A 155 -5.92 -16.41 -6.55
N ALA A 156 -6.41 -16.24 -5.32
CA ALA A 156 -6.67 -17.34 -4.41
C ALA A 156 -8.09 -17.24 -3.87
N GLY A 157 -8.75 -18.35 -3.61
CA GLY A 157 -10.12 -18.31 -3.14
C GLY A 157 -10.60 -19.63 -2.57
N ARG A 158 -11.89 -19.66 -2.27
CA ARG A 158 -12.62 -20.84 -1.81
C ARG A 158 -13.57 -21.34 -2.90
N GLY A 159 -14.08 -22.57 -2.74
CA GLY A 159 -15.00 -23.17 -3.70
C GLY A 159 -14.30 -23.62 -4.98
N GLU A 160 -14.97 -23.45 -6.12
CA GLU A 160 -14.44 -23.85 -7.43
C GLU A 160 -13.27 -22.95 -7.85
N ALA A 161 -12.20 -23.57 -8.34
CA ALA A 161 -11.03 -22.87 -8.84
C ALA A 161 -11.20 -22.48 -10.31
N PRO A 162 -10.60 -21.37 -10.77
CA PRO A 162 -10.44 -21.12 -12.20
C PRO A 162 -9.59 -22.23 -12.86
N PRO A 163 -9.62 -22.37 -14.19
CA PRO A 163 -8.65 -23.19 -14.91
C PRO A 163 -7.20 -22.81 -14.56
N GLU A 164 -6.30 -23.79 -14.60
CA GLU A 164 -4.87 -23.52 -14.47
C GLU A 164 -4.38 -22.59 -15.59
N PRO A 165 -3.46 -21.65 -15.32
CA PRO A 165 -2.82 -20.84 -16.33
C PRO A 165 -2.01 -21.69 -17.30
N GLU A 166 -1.95 -21.29 -18.57
CA GLU A 166 -1.01 -21.87 -19.53
C GLU A 166 0.43 -21.49 -19.17
N GLU A 167 1.42 -22.27 -19.63
CA GLU A 167 2.86 -22.03 -19.39
C GLU A 167 3.28 -20.59 -19.71
N LYS A 168 2.83 -20.05 -20.85
CA LYS A 168 3.12 -18.67 -21.29
C LYS A 168 2.54 -17.58 -20.38
N GLN A 169 1.60 -17.95 -19.51
CA GLN A 169 0.96 -17.07 -18.55
C GLN A 169 1.58 -17.18 -17.15
N LEU A 170 2.56 -18.06 -16.94
CA LEU A 170 3.26 -18.18 -15.68
C LEU A 170 4.32 -17.07 -15.52
N PRO A 171 4.54 -16.57 -14.29
CA PRO A 171 5.59 -15.60 -14.01
C PRO A 171 6.99 -16.19 -14.20
N GLY A 172 7.92 -15.34 -14.60
CA GLY A 172 9.34 -15.69 -14.68
C GLY A 172 9.91 -16.13 -13.31
N PRO A 173 10.99 -16.93 -13.29
CA PRO A 173 11.59 -17.46 -12.06
C PRO A 173 11.89 -16.38 -11.01
N GLU A 174 12.52 -15.28 -11.43
CA GLU A 174 12.91 -14.19 -10.52
C GLU A 174 11.71 -13.49 -9.86
N ALA A 175 10.56 -13.42 -10.55
CA ALA A 175 9.34 -12.84 -9.97
C ALA A 175 8.74 -13.78 -8.89
N ARG A 176 8.81 -15.09 -9.11
CA ARG A 176 8.36 -16.11 -8.13
C ARG A 176 9.25 -16.12 -6.89
N GLU A 177 10.55 -16.05 -7.10
CA GLU A 177 11.56 -15.94 -6.05
C GLU A 177 11.35 -14.68 -5.20
N ALA A 178 11.19 -13.52 -5.81
CA ALA A 178 10.90 -12.28 -5.08
C ALA A 178 9.58 -12.37 -4.29
N ALA A 179 8.54 -12.98 -4.86
CA ALA A 179 7.27 -13.19 -4.18
C ALA A 179 7.41 -14.16 -2.99
N ALA A 180 8.17 -15.25 -3.14
CA ALA A 180 8.43 -16.21 -2.06
C ALA A 180 9.12 -15.54 -0.86
N VAL A 181 10.11 -14.69 -1.13
CA VAL A 181 10.79 -13.89 -0.09
C VAL A 181 9.81 -12.99 0.67
N LEU A 182 8.86 -12.35 -0.01
CA LEU A 182 7.84 -11.53 0.65
C LEU A 182 6.94 -12.37 1.56
N LEU A 183 6.54 -13.57 1.12
CA LEU A 183 5.73 -14.48 1.94
C LEU A 183 6.52 -14.97 3.17
N ASP A 184 7.81 -15.28 3.02
CA ASP A 184 8.66 -15.69 4.14
C ASP A 184 8.89 -14.56 5.14
N LEU A 185 9.10 -13.32 4.67
CA LEU A 185 9.18 -12.14 5.52
C LEU A 185 7.92 -11.96 6.37
N ALA A 186 6.74 -12.25 5.84
CA ALA A 186 5.49 -12.15 6.57
C ALA A 186 5.32 -13.20 7.69
N ARG A 187 6.15 -14.25 7.71
CA ARG A 187 6.16 -15.27 8.78
C ARG A 187 6.88 -14.76 10.02
N ARG A 188 7.66 -13.68 9.91
CA ARG A 188 8.23 -13.00 11.07
C ARG A 188 7.12 -12.46 11.96
N GLU A 189 7.26 -12.61 13.27
CA GLU A 189 6.25 -12.14 14.25
C GLU A 189 6.40 -10.66 14.57
N ASP A 190 7.60 -10.11 14.40
CA ASP A 190 7.93 -8.73 14.75
C ASP A 190 7.55 -7.71 13.68
N ILE A 191 7.43 -8.12 12.41
CA ILE A 191 7.32 -7.17 11.29
C ILE A 191 6.06 -6.29 11.35
N HIS A 192 4.89 -6.85 11.70
CA HIS A 192 3.64 -6.09 11.81
C HIS A 192 3.68 -5.10 12.97
N ALA A 193 4.22 -5.52 14.12
CA ALA A 193 4.39 -4.66 15.28
C ALA A 193 5.40 -3.53 15.01
N ALA A 194 6.50 -3.83 14.31
CA ALA A 194 7.47 -2.83 13.89
C ALA A 194 6.85 -1.80 12.94
N MET A 195 6.08 -2.24 11.93
CA MET A 195 5.38 -1.33 11.02
C MET A 195 4.37 -0.43 11.74
N GLU A 196 3.59 -0.98 12.66
CA GLU A 196 2.63 -0.22 13.47
C GLU A 196 3.35 0.87 14.29
N ALA A 197 4.48 0.52 14.93
CA ALA A 197 5.26 1.47 15.72
C ALA A 197 5.92 2.56 14.86
N LEU A 198 6.44 2.22 13.68
CA LEU A 198 6.94 3.21 12.71
C LEU A 198 5.84 4.19 12.29
N GLY A 199 4.61 3.68 12.08
CA GLY A 199 3.44 4.50 11.81
C GLY A 199 3.07 5.45 12.94
N GLN A 200 3.05 4.95 14.18
CA GLN A 200 2.80 5.78 15.37
C GLN A 200 3.87 6.87 15.50
N ASN A 201 5.12 6.52 15.27
CA ASN A 201 6.24 7.44 15.31
C ASN A 201 6.12 8.56 14.27
N LEU A 202 5.82 8.19 13.03
CA LEU A 202 5.59 9.14 11.94
C LEU A 202 4.41 10.07 12.25
N ARG A 203 3.31 9.53 12.78
CA ARG A 203 2.13 10.31 13.17
C ARG A 203 2.45 11.31 14.27
N MET A 204 3.07 10.87 15.36
CA MET A 204 3.46 11.76 16.45
C MET A 204 4.35 12.90 15.97
N GLY A 205 5.37 12.60 15.17
CA GLY A 205 6.27 13.61 14.61
C GLY A 205 5.53 14.61 13.72
N LEU A 206 4.71 14.12 12.79
CA LEU A 206 3.94 14.98 11.89
C LEU A 206 2.96 15.87 12.65
N GLU A 207 2.16 15.31 13.57
CA GLU A 207 1.20 16.06 14.38
C GLU A 207 1.89 17.12 15.24
N TYR A 208 3.02 16.77 15.87
CA TYR A 208 3.80 17.70 16.68
C TYR A 208 4.29 18.92 15.87
N PHE A 209 4.96 18.69 14.75
CA PHE A 209 5.52 19.78 13.94
C PHE A 209 4.45 20.55 13.17
N SER A 210 3.41 19.89 12.66
CA SER A 210 2.25 20.56 12.05
C SER A 210 1.57 21.48 13.06
N ARG A 211 1.38 21.03 14.31
CA ARG A 211 0.78 21.86 15.36
C ARG A 211 1.63 23.07 15.72
N ARG A 212 2.94 22.90 15.89
CA ARG A 212 3.84 24.03 16.19
C ARG A 212 3.96 25.02 15.03
N ALA A 213 3.80 24.56 13.79
CA ALA A 213 3.75 25.42 12.60
C ALA A 213 2.37 26.07 12.37
N GLY A 214 1.31 25.61 13.04
CA GLY A 214 -0.06 26.01 12.77
C GLY A 214 -0.57 25.50 11.42
N LEU A 215 -0.35 24.21 11.12
CA LEU A 215 -0.68 23.51 9.88
C LEU A 215 -1.67 22.34 10.08
N ASN A 216 -2.40 22.30 11.21
CA ASN A 216 -3.22 21.14 11.62
C ASN A 216 -4.25 20.69 10.57
N ASP A 217 -4.81 21.63 9.80
CA ASP A 217 -5.80 21.35 8.76
C ASP A 217 -5.18 21.24 7.36
N GLU A 218 -3.85 21.38 7.25
CA GLU A 218 -3.14 21.41 5.96
C GLU A 218 -2.51 20.06 5.60
N ILE A 219 -2.07 19.30 6.60
CA ILE A 219 -1.48 17.98 6.46
C ILE A 219 -1.85 17.10 7.65
N ALA A 220 -2.30 15.88 7.40
CA ALA A 220 -2.57 14.87 8.42
C ALA A 220 -2.18 13.46 7.94
N LEU A 221 -2.30 12.49 8.83
CA LEU A 221 -2.26 11.06 8.49
C LEU A 221 -3.58 10.40 8.88
N GLU A 222 -4.16 9.65 7.96
CA GLU A 222 -5.39 8.88 8.16
C GLU A 222 -5.15 7.38 7.96
N GLY A 223 -6.08 6.55 8.42
CA GLY A 223 -6.01 5.10 8.27
C GLY A 223 -5.14 4.39 9.33
N PRO A 224 -4.87 3.09 9.13
CA PRO A 224 -4.10 2.24 10.06
C PRO A 224 -2.64 2.71 10.19
N MET A 225 -1.99 2.52 11.36
CA MET A 225 -0.60 3.00 11.51
C MET A 225 0.37 2.20 10.67
N SER A 226 0.11 0.91 10.44
CA SER A 226 0.92 0.08 9.56
C SER A 226 0.84 0.45 8.07
N LEU A 227 -0.17 1.23 7.64
CA LEU A 227 -0.35 1.66 6.25
C LEU A 227 -1.11 3.01 6.18
N PRO A 228 -0.56 4.10 6.70
CA PRO A 228 -1.28 5.35 6.83
C PRO A 228 -1.22 6.13 5.52
N ARG A 229 -2.20 7.00 5.32
CA ARG A 229 -2.30 7.88 4.16
C ARG A 229 -2.08 9.33 4.57
N LEU A 230 -1.19 10.03 3.89
CA LEU A 230 -1.04 11.48 3.99
C LEU A 230 -2.26 12.15 3.35
N THR A 231 -2.87 13.06 4.10
CA THR A 231 -4.06 13.81 3.68
C THR A 231 -3.88 15.29 3.96
N GLY A 232 -4.88 16.10 3.59
CA GLY A 232 -4.89 17.54 3.80
C GLY A 232 -4.72 18.35 2.51
N ARG A 233 -5.17 19.61 2.57
CA ARG A 233 -5.26 20.51 1.41
C ARG A 233 -3.92 20.85 0.75
N ARG A 234 -2.80 20.65 1.46
CA ARG A 234 -1.44 20.94 0.94
C ARG A 234 -0.52 19.73 0.93
N VAL A 235 -1.07 18.52 0.91
CA VAL A 235 -0.31 17.26 0.92
C VAL A 235 0.76 17.19 -0.18
N TRP A 236 0.46 17.64 -1.40
CA TRP A 236 1.41 17.61 -2.52
C TRP A 236 2.61 18.54 -2.31
N ALA A 237 2.35 19.76 -1.84
CA ALA A 237 3.41 20.72 -1.52
C ALA A 237 4.28 20.20 -0.37
N PHE A 238 3.66 19.63 0.67
CA PHE A 238 4.38 18.98 1.78
C PHE A 238 5.30 17.86 1.29
N MET A 239 4.80 16.94 0.46
CA MET A 239 5.57 15.82 -0.06
C MET A 239 6.77 16.29 -0.90
N ALA A 240 6.59 17.34 -1.71
CA ALA A 240 7.69 17.92 -2.46
C ALA A 240 8.79 18.50 -1.55
N LEU A 241 8.40 19.25 -0.52
CA LEU A 241 9.34 19.81 0.47
C LEU A 241 10.03 18.72 1.30
N ALA A 242 9.31 17.66 1.66
CA ALA A 242 9.87 16.49 2.36
C ALA A 242 10.89 15.76 1.48
N ALA A 243 10.63 15.64 0.17
CA ALA A 243 11.55 15.00 -0.76
C ALA A 243 12.91 15.73 -0.84
N GLU A 244 12.92 17.07 -0.77
CA GLU A 244 14.16 17.86 -0.69
C GLU A 244 14.97 17.60 0.58
N GLU A 245 14.27 17.23 1.66
CA GLU A 245 14.86 16.79 2.93
C GLU A 245 15.31 15.33 2.90
N ARG A 246 15.27 14.71 1.71
CA ARG A 246 15.53 13.29 1.48
C ARG A 246 14.54 12.38 2.22
N LEU A 247 13.36 12.89 2.53
CA LEU A 247 12.22 12.14 3.05
C LEU A 247 11.20 11.96 1.91
N ARG A 248 11.40 10.92 1.10
CA ARG A 248 10.48 10.59 0.02
C ARG A 248 9.21 9.98 0.61
N LEU A 249 8.10 10.66 0.43
CA LEU A 249 6.77 10.20 0.85
C LEU A 249 5.91 9.99 -0.40
N ALA A 250 5.00 9.03 -0.31
CA ALA A 250 3.88 8.83 -1.23
C ALA A 250 2.58 9.13 -0.47
N PRO A 251 1.45 9.40 -1.15
CA PRO A 251 0.19 9.65 -0.46
C PRO A 251 -0.18 8.47 0.45
N LEU A 252 0.02 7.24 -0.02
CA LEU A 252 0.00 6.05 0.84
C LEU A 252 1.43 5.75 1.30
N VAL A 253 1.67 5.75 2.61
CA VAL A 253 3.00 5.56 3.18
C VAL A 253 3.31 4.08 3.34
N LEU A 254 4.36 3.62 2.69
CA LEU A 254 4.90 2.26 2.83
C LEU A 254 6.17 2.32 3.69
N PHE A 255 6.18 1.58 4.80
CA PHE A 255 7.36 1.51 5.66
C PHE A 255 8.39 0.51 5.14
N ASP A 256 9.66 0.86 5.34
CA ASP A 256 10.77 -0.07 5.20
C ASP A 256 10.86 -0.87 6.52
N PRO A 257 10.56 -2.19 6.51
CA PRO A 257 10.51 -3.00 7.73
C PRO A 257 11.90 -3.24 8.35
N VAL A 258 12.97 -2.79 7.70
CA VAL A 258 14.35 -2.88 8.23
C VAL A 258 14.71 -1.61 9.02
N LEU A 259 13.91 -0.55 8.95
CA LEU A 259 14.14 0.68 9.72
C LEU A 259 13.82 0.45 11.19
N ASP A 260 14.79 0.68 12.07
CA ASP A 260 14.57 0.64 13.51
C ASP A 260 13.80 1.88 14.02
N GLN A 261 13.13 1.74 15.17
CA GLN A 261 12.33 2.82 15.76
C GLN A 261 13.16 3.99 16.26
N GLU A 262 14.33 3.72 16.86
CA GLU A 262 15.22 4.79 17.36
C GLU A 262 15.78 5.58 16.18
N ASP A 263 16.24 4.86 15.15
CA ASP A 263 16.64 5.43 13.87
C ASP A 263 15.53 6.28 13.23
N ALA A 264 14.27 5.86 13.33
CA ALA A 264 13.16 6.61 12.77
C ALA A 264 13.00 8.00 13.41
N GLN A 265 13.17 8.16 14.73
CA GLN A 265 13.09 9.49 15.35
C GLN A 265 14.25 10.38 14.92
N GLU A 266 15.48 9.88 15.05
CA GLU A 266 16.68 10.66 14.75
C GLU A 266 16.77 11.05 13.27
N LEU A 267 16.31 10.18 12.38
CA LEU A 267 16.34 10.41 10.95
C LEU A 267 15.08 11.14 10.46
N VAL A 268 13.88 10.72 10.82
CA VAL A 268 12.65 11.22 10.19
C VAL A 268 12.21 12.56 10.78
N TRP A 269 12.25 12.74 12.10
CA TRP A 269 11.67 13.92 12.74
C TRP A 269 12.36 15.23 12.36
N PRO A 270 13.70 15.35 12.31
CA PRO A 270 14.33 16.56 11.84
C PRO A 270 13.94 16.93 10.40
N ARG A 271 13.65 15.93 9.56
CA ARG A 271 13.20 16.14 8.17
C ARG A 271 11.75 16.60 8.12
N LEU A 272 10.87 16.00 8.93
CA LEU A 272 9.48 16.46 9.10
C LEU A 272 9.40 17.90 9.62
N ALA A 273 10.21 18.23 10.63
CA ALA A 273 10.31 19.57 11.19
C ALA A 273 10.64 20.59 10.10
N ARG A 274 11.67 20.31 9.28
CA ARG A 274 12.06 21.18 8.16
C ARG A 274 10.96 21.27 7.11
N ALA A 275 10.36 20.15 6.70
CA ALA A 275 9.25 20.18 5.74
C ALA A 275 8.05 21.01 6.24
N CYS A 276 7.66 20.90 7.51
CA CYS A 276 6.58 21.68 8.11
C CYS A 276 6.92 23.18 8.17
N ALA A 277 8.12 23.54 8.63
CA ALA A 277 8.57 24.93 8.68
C ALA A 277 8.59 25.57 7.29
N ARG A 278 9.04 24.82 6.28
CA ARG A 278 9.04 25.23 4.88
C ARG A 278 7.63 25.41 4.33
N LEU A 279 6.72 24.48 4.62
CA LEU A 279 5.34 24.57 4.14
C LEU A 279 4.63 25.79 4.72
N LYS A 280 4.91 26.13 5.99
CA LYS A 280 4.31 27.30 6.65
C LYS A 280 4.67 28.63 5.96
N VAL A 281 5.88 28.75 5.44
CA VAL A 281 6.35 29.97 4.78
C VAL A 281 6.12 29.95 3.26
N LEU A 282 5.77 28.79 2.70
CA LEU A 282 5.31 28.69 1.31
C LEU A 282 3.91 29.31 1.21
N PRO A 283 3.68 30.29 0.30
CA PRO A 283 2.35 30.85 0.09
C PRO A 283 1.31 29.79 -0.31
N GLU A 284 0.05 30.04 0.03
CA GLU A 284 -1.05 29.15 -0.36
C GLU A 284 -1.29 29.22 -1.88
N GLY A 285 -1.51 28.06 -2.51
CA GLY A 285 -1.68 27.96 -3.97
C GLY A 285 -0.37 27.90 -4.77
N GLU A 286 0.78 28.15 -4.14
CA GLU A 286 2.08 27.97 -4.79
C GLU A 286 2.56 26.52 -4.73
N MET A 287 3.25 26.09 -5.77
CA MET A 287 4.01 24.84 -5.74
C MET A 287 5.26 25.01 -4.90
N ALA A 288 5.75 23.91 -4.33
CA ALA A 288 7.09 23.91 -3.76
C ALA A 288 8.12 24.34 -4.83
N PRO A 289 9.13 25.13 -4.46
CA PRO A 289 10.20 25.49 -5.39
C PRO A 289 10.92 24.22 -5.89
N LEU A 290 11.57 24.31 -7.05
CA LEU A 290 12.37 23.20 -7.60
C LEU A 290 13.55 22.83 -6.69
N GLY A 291 14.00 23.79 -5.87
CA GLY A 291 14.96 23.63 -4.79
C GLY A 291 14.71 24.66 -3.69
N TRP A 292 14.71 24.27 -2.41
CA TRP A 292 14.55 25.22 -1.30
C TRP A 292 15.64 26.30 -1.26
N ARG A 293 16.82 26.01 -1.82
CA ARG A 293 17.90 27.00 -1.97
C ARG A 293 17.55 28.12 -2.94
N ASP A 294 16.61 27.87 -3.84
CA ASP A 294 16.08 28.84 -4.79
C ASP A 294 14.91 29.65 -4.19
N ALA A 295 14.46 29.29 -2.98
CA ALA A 295 13.56 30.14 -2.22
C ALA A 295 14.30 31.42 -1.79
N GLY A 296 13.62 32.57 -1.88
CA GLY A 296 14.22 33.87 -1.55
C GLY A 296 14.83 33.91 -0.13
N PRO A 297 15.88 34.72 0.12
CA PRO A 297 16.58 34.77 1.40
C PRO A 297 15.67 35.07 2.61
N SER A 298 14.59 35.84 2.41
CA SER A 298 13.57 36.10 3.44
C SER A 298 12.80 34.83 3.82
N THR A 299 12.35 34.05 2.83
CA THR A 299 11.64 32.78 3.03
C THR A 299 12.52 31.76 3.75
N CYS A 300 13.79 31.67 3.36
CA CYS A 300 14.76 30.80 4.04
C CYS A 300 14.95 31.20 5.52
N ARG A 301 15.08 32.50 5.82
CA ARG A 301 15.19 32.98 7.20
C ARG A 301 13.94 32.68 8.03
N ALA A 302 12.76 32.95 7.47
CA ALA A 302 11.49 32.70 8.15
C ALA A 302 11.31 31.22 8.53
N ALA A 303 11.63 30.28 7.63
CA ALA A 303 11.63 28.85 7.95
C ALA A 303 12.64 28.50 9.05
N GLY A 304 13.83 29.10 9.02
CA GLY A 304 14.84 28.93 10.06
C GLY A 304 14.38 29.39 11.44
N ASP A 305 13.64 30.49 11.52
CA ASP A 305 13.12 31.00 12.80
C ASP A 305 11.98 30.12 13.35
N ILE A 306 11.13 29.56 12.50
CA ILE A 306 10.14 28.55 12.90
C ILE A 306 10.83 27.31 13.48
N LEU A 307 11.92 26.85 12.87
CA LEU A 307 12.66 25.68 13.36
C LEU A 307 13.28 25.88 14.74
N LYS A 308 13.81 27.09 15.03
CA LYS A 308 14.29 27.42 16.37
C LYS A 308 13.16 27.32 17.40
N ASN A 309 11.95 27.73 17.03
CA ASN A 309 10.76 27.62 17.88
C ASN A 309 10.29 26.17 18.08
N PHE A 310 10.77 25.18 17.32
CA PHE A 310 10.44 23.78 17.57
C PHE A 310 11.35 23.13 18.62
N GLN A 311 12.52 23.71 18.86
CA GLN A 311 13.55 23.24 19.79
C GLN A 311 13.40 23.82 21.21
N SER A 312 12.54 24.84 21.37
CA SER A 312 12.16 25.45 22.66
C SER A 312 10.91 24.83 23.26
#